data_AF-A0AAW9SCV1-F1
#
_entry.id   AF-A0AAW9SCV1-F1
#
_cell.length_a   1.000
_cell.length_b   1.000
_cell.length_c   1.000
_cell.angle_alpha   90.00
_cell.angle_beta   90.00
_cell.angle_gamma   90.00
#
_symmetry.space_group_name_H-M   'P 1'
#
loop_
_entity.id
_entity.type
_entity.pdbx_description
1 polymer ?
#
loop_
_entity_poly.entity_id
_entity_poly.type
_entity_poly.pdbx_seq_one_letter_code
_entity_poly.pdbx_strand_id
1 'polypeptide(L)'
;MLKSTLYIIIGTLFLSSCAFHYGNLSGTSATSRPVGLAYGTSETKKFLGIGGNSKDALVLEAKKNMYLNYPLEPGQVYGNFTIDFKKSINPFTQSTKVIVSADILSNDSTAAWSVSKEVGEKKIELKGYEIGEEVLFKNRKGSKIFKGKLLDIGGDNTVIIGYTNLKGIYTASKIFVWQIQAKLKDSTQVLNRKFEVGETVKFTKYILLFDSDTKPQVKEVPRVFEGTILKIIPSRNKALVEYQNERNKKHRTKMLLSSLIKLENPTVE
;
A
#
# COMPACT_ATOMS: atom_id res chain seq x y z
N MET A 1 -2.29 37.92 32.66
CA MET A 1 -3.31 37.58 31.65
C MET A 1 -2.73 37.28 30.25
N LEU A 2 -1.76 38.06 29.74
CA LEU A 2 -1.19 37.89 28.39
C LEU A 2 -0.65 36.48 28.04
N LYS A 3 -0.04 35.78 29.00
CA LYS A 3 0.55 34.44 28.77
C LYS A 3 -0.50 33.37 28.46
N SER A 4 -1.69 33.45 29.07
CA SER A 4 -2.77 32.47 28.87
C SER A 4 -3.39 32.61 27.48
N THR A 5 -3.60 33.85 27.03
CA THR A 5 -4.15 34.15 25.70
C THR A 5 -3.23 33.66 24.58
N LEU A 6 -1.91 33.76 24.76
CA LEU A 6 -0.92 33.26 23.79
C LEU A 6 -1.01 31.74 23.58
N TYR A 7 -1.18 30.95 24.65
CA TYR A 7 -1.33 29.49 24.54
C TYR A 7 -2.63 29.08 23.85
N ILE A 8 -3.72 29.84 24.06
CA ILE A 8 -5.00 29.57 23.38
C ILE A 8 -4.88 29.86 21.88
N ILE A 9 -4.23 30.96 21.49
CA ILE A 9 -4.00 31.30 20.07
C ILE A 9 -3.08 30.27 19.39
N ILE A 10 -2.02 29.85 20.08
CA ILE A 10 -1.13 28.80 19.57
C ILE A 10 -1.88 27.47 19.46
N GLY A 11 -2.69 27.10 20.45
CA GLY A 11 -3.47 25.87 20.46
C GLY A 11 -4.50 25.78 19.32
N THR A 12 -5.19 26.89 19.00
CA THR A 12 -6.17 26.92 17.91
C THR A 12 -5.52 26.85 16.53
N LEU A 13 -4.29 27.34 16.36
CA LEU A 13 -3.52 27.20 15.12
C LEU A 13 -3.12 25.75 14.81
N PHE A 14 -2.97 24.90 15.82
CA PHE A 14 -2.62 23.48 15.63
C PHE A 14 -3.83 22.56 15.39
N LEU A 15 -5.06 23.03 15.63
CA LEU A 15 -6.28 22.23 15.48
C LEU A 15 -6.92 22.33 14.08
N SER A 16 -6.46 23.22 13.20
CA SER A 16 -7.02 23.45 11.87
C SER A 16 -6.43 22.53 10.79
N SER A 17 -6.48 21.22 11.00
CA SER A 17 -6.19 20.24 9.93
C SER A 17 -7.39 20.09 9.00
N CYS A 18 -7.68 21.11 8.19
CA CYS A 18 -8.76 21.05 7.21
C CYS A 18 -8.34 20.23 5.99
N ALA A 19 -9.03 19.11 5.76
CA ALA A 19 -8.98 18.40 4.48
C ALA A 19 -10.11 18.93 3.60
N PHE A 20 -9.77 19.53 2.46
CA PHE A 20 -10.73 19.98 1.46
C PHE A 20 -10.77 18.98 0.30
N HIS A 21 -11.98 18.54 -0.04
CA HIS A 21 -12.27 17.68 -1.17
C HIS A 21 -13.14 18.46 -2.16
N TYR A 22 -12.70 18.51 -3.42
CA TYR A 22 -13.50 19.00 -4.54
C TYR A 22 -13.32 18.03 -5.69
N GLY A 23 -14.43 17.65 -6.31
CA GLY A 23 -14.49 16.77 -7.45
C GLY A 23 -15.32 17.38 -8.57
N ASN A 24 -14.90 17.17 -9.82
CA ASN A 24 -15.71 17.49 -10.99
C ASN A 24 -15.99 16.19 -11.76
N LEU A 25 -17.24 16.00 -12.17
CA LEU A 25 -17.72 14.87 -12.95
C LEU A 25 -18.02 15.38 -14.37
N SER A 26 -17.33 14.84 -15.36
CA SER A 26 -17.65 15.09 -16.76
C SER A 26 -18.22 13.82 -17.37
N GLY A 27 -19.54 13.82 -17.58
CA GLY A 27 -20.27 12.68 -18.14
C GLY A 27 -20.18 12.63 -19.68
N THR A 28 -20.15 11.41 -20.21
CA THR A 28 -20.25 11.12 -21.66
C THR A 28 -21.44 10.21 -21.93
N SER A 29 -21.95 10.24 -23.17
CA SER A 29 -23.27 9.73 -23.58
C SER A 29 -23.53 8.22 -23.31
N ALA A 30 -24.81 7.87 -23.17
CA ALA A 30 -25.36 6.71 -22.45
C ALA A 30 -25.44 5.38 -23.22
N THR A 31 -24.71 5.19 -24.32
CA THR A 31 -24.88 3.98 -25.17
C THR A 31 -23.89 2.85 -24.88
N SER A 32 -22.85 3.09 -24.08
CA SER A 32 -21.80 2.10 -23.83
C SER A 32 -21.88 1.55 -22.40
N ARG A 33 -21.68 0.24 -22.22
CA ARG A 33 -21.75 -0.42 -20.91
C ARG A 33 -20.40 -0.29 -20.19
N PRO A 34 -20.38 0.01 -18.89
CA PRO A 34 -19.13 0.07 -18.15
C PRO A 34 -18.62 -1.35 -17.90
N VAL A 35 -17.38 -1.61 -18.29
CA VAL A 35 -16.70 -2.91 -18.18
C VAL A 35 -15.56 -2.91 -17.15
N GLY A 36 -15.13 -1.73 -16.70
CA GLY A 36 -14.11 -1.58 -15.66
C GLY A 36 -13.93 -0.14 -15.19
N LEU A 37 -13.00 0.07 -14.27
CA LEU A 37 -12.68 1.38 -13.69
C LEU A 37 -11.16 1.62 -13.77
N ALA A 38 -10.77 2.68 -14.48
CA ALA A 38 -9.39 3.14 -14.56
C ALA A 38 -9.15 4.27 -13.56
N TYR A 39 -7.95 4.32 -12.98
CA TYR A 39 -7.54 5.48 -12.19
C TYR A 39 -6.03 5.77 -12.29
N GLY A 40 -5.67 7.03 -12.11
CA GLY A 40 -4.29 7.49 -12.07
C GLY A 40 -4.11 8.56 -11.00
N THR A 41 -2.89 8.69 -10.48
CA THR A 41 -2.61 9.63 -9.39
C THR A 41 -1.34 10.43 -9.64
N SER A 42 -1.31 11.67 -9.18
CA SER A 42 -0.10 12.50 -9.06
C SER A 42 -0.10 13.25 -7.73
N GLU A 43 1.08 13.56 -7.19
CA GLU A 43 1.24 14.30 -5.93
C GLU A 43 2.31 15.37 -6.06
N THR A 44 2.10 16.54 -5.47
CA THR A 44 3.13 17.55 -5.23
C THR A 44 3.27 17.85 -3.75
N LYS A 45 4.47 18.22 -3.33
CA LYS A 45 4.79 18.69 -1.98
C LYS A 45 5.48 20.05 -2.06
N LYS A 46 5.01 20.98 -1.26
CA LYS A 46 5.58 22.30 -1.04
C LYS A 46 6.11 22.35 0.39
N PHE A 47 7.29 22.92 0.58
CA PHE A 47 7.88 23.13 1.88
C PHE A 47 7.88 24.62 2.16
N LEU A 48 7.19 25.06 3.22
CA LEU A 48 7.00 26.49 3.53
C LEU A 48 6.49 27.32 2.33
N GLY A 49 5.59 26.74 1.53
CA GLY A 49 5.04 27.37 0.33
C GLY A 49 5.98 27.40 -0.90
N ILE A 50 7.27 27.10 -0.72
CA ILE A 50 8.27 27.03 -1.78
C ILE A 50 8.32 25.60 -2.34
N GLY A 51 8.24 25.47 -3.66
CA GLY A 51 8.26 24.19 -4.36
C GLY A 51 7.07 24.01 -5.31
N GLY A 52 7.05 22.89 -6.02
CA GLY A 52 6.02 22.58 -7.01
C GLY A 52 6.20 23.24 -8.39
N ASN A 53 7.36 23.88 -8.65
CA ASN A 53 7.66 24.57 -9.91
C ASN A 53 7.94 23.65 -11.11
N SER A 54 7.98 22.33 -10.93
CA SER A 54 8.33 21.39 -12.00
C SER A 54 7.13 20.64 -12.58
N LYS A 55 5.90 21.06 -12.29
CA LYS A 55 4.70 20.28 -12.63
C LYS A 55 3.83 20.99 -13.64
N ASP A 56 4.12 20.71 -14.91
CA ASP A 56 3.06 20.65 -15.91
C ASP A 56 1.88 19.88 -15.31
N ALA A 57 0.75 20.58 -15.20
CA ALA A 57 -0.55 20.16 -14.65
C ALA A 57 -0.58 18.78 -13.93
N LEU A 58 -0.72 18.78 -12.60
CA LEU A 58 -0.95 17.57 -11.78
C LEU A 58 -2.03 16.63 -12.37
N VAL A 59 -3.07 17.22 -12.96
CA VAL A 59 -4.15 16.49 -13.63
C VAL A 59 -3.65 15.76 -14.87
N LEU A 60 -2.79 16.39 -15.68
CA LEU A 60 -2.20 15.77 -16.87
C LEU A 60 -1.31 14.58 -16.48
N GLU A 61 -0.48 14.73 -15.44
CA GLU A 61 0.36 13.64 -14.93
C GLU A 61 -0.49 12.48 -14.39
N ALA A 62 -1.52 12.79 -13.59
CA ALA A 62 -2.46 11.79 -13.10
C ALA A 62 -3.19 11.07 -14.25
N LYS A 63 -3.61 11.81 -15.28
CA LYS A 63 -4.27 11.27 -16.49
C LYS A 63 -3.33 10.40 -17.33
N LYS A 64 -2.07 10.81 -17.53
CA LYS A 64 -1.04 9.99 -18.17
C LYS A 64 -0.80 8.69 -17.38
N ASN A 65 -0.71 8.78 -16.06
CA ASN A 65 -0.57 7.60 -15.20
C ASN A 65 -1.78 6.66 -15.32
N MET A 66 -2.99 7.20 -15.46
CA MET A 66 -4.19 6.39 -15.73
C MET A 66 -4.07 5.63 -17.05
N TYR A 67 -3.69 6.31 -18.14
CA TYR A 67 -3.55 5.69 -19.47
C TYR A 67 -2.46 4.61 -19.52
N LEU A 68 -1.34 4.84 -18.82
CA LEU A 68 -0.24 3.87 -18.76
C LEU A 68 -0.61 2.62 -17.95
N ASN A 69 -1.42 2.77 -16.89
CA ASN A 69 -1.78 1.66 -16.01
C ASN A 69 -2.98 0.84 -16.53
N TYR A 70 -3.79 1.41 -17.43
CA TYR A 70 -5.04 0.82 -17.90
C TYR A 70 -5.20 0.92 -19.42
N PRO A 71 -4.27 0.39 -20.24
CA PRO A 71 -4.40 0.47 -21.69
C PRO A 71 -5.73 -0.15 -22.15
N LEU A 72 -6.44 0.56 -23.03
CA LEU A 72 -7.73 0.13 -23.55
C LEU A 72 -7.55 -1.02 -24.55
N GLU A 73 -8.43 -2.02 -24.47
CA GLU A 73 -8.56 -3.03 -25.52
C GLU A 73 -9.30 -2.46 -26.74
N PRO A 74 -9.17 -3.06 -27.94
CA PRO A 74 -9.91 -2.62 -29.12
C PRO A 74 -11.42 -2.55 -28.85
N GLY A 75 -12.04 -1.41 -29.16
CA GLY A 75 -13.47 -1.17 -28.95
C GLY A 75 -13.85 -0.64 -27.56
N GLN A 76 -12.89 -0.48 -26.64
CA GLN A 76 -13.09 0.19 -25.37
C GLN A 76 -12.77 1.69 -25.45
N VAL A 77 -13.45 2.49 -24.63
CA VAL A 77 -13.21 3.93 -24.47
C VAL A 77 -13.25 4.32 -23.00
N TYR A 78 -12.53 5.37 -22.61
CA TYR A 78 -12.74 5.96 -21.29
C TYR A 78 -13.94 6.92 -21.32
N GLY A 79 -14.84 6.77 -20.35
CA GLY A 79 -15.96 7.67 -20.12
C GLY A 79 -16.05 8.08 -18.65
N ASN A 80 -16.97 8.97 -18.34
CA ASN A 80 -17.30 9.38 -16.96
C ASN A 80 -16.07 9.75 -16.13
N PHE A 81 -15.30 10.74 -16.61
CA PHE A 81 -14.09 11.15 -15.91
C PHE A 81 -14.45 11.87 -14.60
N THR A 82 -13.78 11.47 -13.53
CA THR A 82 -13.80 12.15 -12.22
C THR A 82 -12.40 12.62 -11.88
N ILE A 83 -12.28 13.84 -11.38
CA ILE A 83 -11.01 14.39 -10.91
C ILE A 83 -11.16 14.79 -9.46
N ASP A 84 -10.46 14.10 -8.56
CA ASP A 84 -10.45 14.36 -7.13
C ASP A 84 -9.15 15.02 -6.69
N PHE A 85 -9.28 16.13 -5.96
CA PHE A 85 -8.16 16.80 -5.31
C PHE A 85 -8.20 16.52 -3.82
N LYS A 86 -7.09 16.00 -3.29
CA LYS A 86 -6.84 15.85 -1.86
C LYS A 86 -5.69 16.76 -1.45
N LYS A 87 -6.00 17.80 -0.70
CA LYS A 87 -4.99 18.67 -0.09
C LYS A 87 -4.75 18.23 1.35
N SER A 88 -3.49 18.14 1.75
CA SER A 88 -3.11 17.89 3.14
C SER A 88 -2.10 18.94 3.55
N ILE A 89 -2.48 19.73 4.56
CA ILE A 89 -1.74 20.87 5.07
C ILE A 89 -1.17 20.45 6.43
N ASN A 90 0.14 20.55 6.57
CA ASN A 90 0.89 20.37 7.80
C ASN A 90 1.68 21.68 8.03
N PRO A 91 1.93 22.11 9.29
CA PRO A 91 2.65 23.35 9.60
C PRO A 91 3.89 23.67 8.75
N PHE A 92 4.63 22.64 8.30
CA PHE A 92 5.85 22.84 7.49
C PHE A 92 5.70 22.42 6.02
N THR A 93 4.70 21.59 5.71
CA THR A 93 4.54 20.99 4.38
C THR A 93 3.12 21.05 3.90
N GLN A 94 2.94 21.39 2.64
CA GLN A 94 1.65 21.30 1.98
C GLN A 94 1.76 20.28 0.86
N SER A 95 0.91 19.26 0.88
CA SER A 95 0.81 18.27 -0.18
C SER A 95 -0.51 18.41 -0.92
N THR A 96 -0.48 18.25 -2.24
CA THR A 96 -1.68 18.16 -3.08
C THR A 96 -1.58 16.90 -3.90
N LYS A 97 -2.50 15.97 -3.66
CA LYS A 97 -2.67 14.75 -4.43
C LYS A 97 -3.86 14.90 -5.36
N VAL A 98 -3.67 14.57 -6.62
CA VAL A 98 -4.71 14.51 -7.64
C VAL A 98 -4.94 13.06 -7.99
N ILE A 99 -6.20 12.67 -8.04
CA ILE A 99 -6.66 11.35 -8.46
C ILE A 99 -7.59 11.59 -9.65
N VAL A 100 -7.32 10.95 -10.78
CA VAL A 100 -8.19 10.96 -11.95
C VAL A 100 -8.73 9.55 -12.09
N SER A 101 -10.04 9.38 -12.17
CA SER A 101 -10.67 8.11 -12.49
C SER A 101 -11.55 8.24 -13.72
N ALA A 102 -11.79 7.12 -14.40
CA ALA A 102 -12.70 7.03 -15.55
C ALA A 102 -13.28 5.62 -15.62
N ASP A 103 -14.53 5.51 -16.03
CA ASP A 103 -15.11 4.23 -16.40
C ASP A 103 -14.52 3.79 -17.73
N ILE A 104 -14.16 2.52 -17.85
CA ILE A 104 -13.85 1.90 -19.13
C ILE A 104 -15.18 1.41 -19.69
N LEU A 105 -15.62 1.99 -20.80
CA LEU A 105 -16.86 1.64 -21.47
C LEU A 105 -16.56 0.77 -22.69
N SER A 106 -17.39 -0.23 -22.93
CA SER A 106 -17.35 -1.06 -24.15
C SER A 106 -18.67 -0.97 -24.89
N ASN A 107 -18.59 -1.06 -26.23
CA ASN A 107 -19.76 -1.22 -27.09
C ASN A 107 -20.19 -2.68 -27.24
N ASP A 108 -19.37 -3.63 -26.79
CA ASP A 108 -19.72 -5.05 -26.80
C ASP A 108 -20.70 -5.38 -25.67
N SER A 109 -21.90 -5.82 -26.04
CA SER A 109 -22.98 -6.16 -25.11
C SER A 109 -22.69 -7.43 -24.30
N THR A 110 -21.70 -8.23 -24.71
CA THR A 110 -21.29 -9.48 -24.06
C THR A 110 -20.12 -9.31 -23.08
N ALA A 111 -19.48 -8.13 -23.07
CA ALA A 111 -18.40 -7.85 -22.14
C ALA A 111 -18.94 -7.76 -20.70
N ALA A 112 -18.67 -8.79 -19.90
CA ALA A 112 -18.95 -8.77 -18.47
C ALA A 112 -18.09 -7.71 -17.77
N TRP A 113 -18.54 -7.22 -16.61
CA TRP A 113 -17.70 -6.43 -15.71
C TRP A 113 -16.54 -7.30 -15.24
N SER A 114 -15.46 -7.27 -15.99
CA SER A 114 -14.16 -7.71 -15.52
C SER A 114 -13.64 -6.57 -14.67
N VAL A 115 -13.62 -6.75 -13.35
CA VAL A 115 -12.74 -5.93 -12.49
C VAL A 115 -11.38 -6.00 -13.15
N SER A 116 -11.01 -4.91 -13.83
CA SER A 116 -9.85 -4.85 -14.69
C SER A 116 -8.70 -5.48 -13.92
N LYS A 117 -8.10 -6.52 -14.52
CA LYS A 117 -6.89 -7.22 -14.03
C LYS A 117 -6.09 -6.24 -13.19
N GLU A 118 -5.85 -6.66 -11.94
CA GLU A 118 -5.06 -5.97 -10.93
C GLU A 118 -4.21 -4.87 -11.54
N VAL A 119 -4.56 -3.60 -11.22
CA VAL A 119 -3.75 -2.38 -11.41
C VAL A 119 -2.36 -2.81 -11.81
N GLY A 120 -2.09 -2.81 -13.13
CA GLY A 120 -0.91 -3.45 -13.70
C GLY A 120 0.24 -3.16 -12.78
N GLU A 121 0.62 -4.18 -11.99
CA GLU A 121 1.61 -4.00 -10.96
C GLU A 121 2.76 -3.41 -11.75
N LYS A 122 3.11 -2.13 -11.49
CA LYS A 122 4.33 -1.60 -12.06
C LYS A 122 5.37 -2.56 -11.54
N LYS A 123 5.78 -3.50 -12.37
CA LYS A 123 6.82 -4.47 -12.10
C LYS A 123 7.99 -3.54 -12.04
N ILE A 124 8.24 -3.01 -10.84
CA ILE A 124 9.52 -2.46 -10.51
C ILE A 124 10.36 -3.69 -10.72
N GLU A 125 10.99 -3.79 -11.89
CA GLU A 125 12.06 -4.73 -12.12
C GLU A 125 12.91 -4.59 -10.86
N LEU A 126 12.91 -5.65 -10.05
CA LEU A 126 13.80 -5.79 -8.91
C LEU A 126 15.19 -5.87 -9.55
N LYS A 127 15.71 -4.72 -9.99
CA LYS A 127 16.89 -4.68 -10.85
C LYS A 127 18.05 -5.20 -10.02
N GLY A 128 18.37 -6.46 -10.26
CA GLY A 128 19.63 -7.07 -9.92
C GLY A 128 19.74 -7.69 -8.52
N TYR A 129 18.68 -8.08 -7.83
CA TYR A 129 18.82 -8.91 -6.62
C TYR A 129 18.20 -10.29 -6.83
N GLU A 130 18.97 -11.34 -6.60
CA GLU A 130 18.48 -12.73 -6.65
C GLU A 130 18.38 -13.34 -5.25
N ILE A 131 17.35 -14.15 -5.01
CA ILE A 131 17.25 -14.91 -3.76
C ILE A 131 18.47 -15.84 -3.65
N GLY A 132 19.17 -15.76 -2.53
CA GLY A 132 20.40 -16.48 -2.27
C GLY A 132 21.68 -15.66 -2.51
N GLU A 133 21.57 -14.46 -3.07
CA GLU A 133 22.71 -13.58 -3.29
C GLU A 133 23.29 -13.02 -1.99
N GLU A 134 24.60 -12.77 -1.96
CA GLU A 134 25.25 -12.08 -0.86
C GLU A 134 25.10 -10.56 -1.00
N VAL A 135 24.65 -9.91 0.07
CA VAL A 135 24.40 -8.47 0.13
C VAL A 135 25.08 -7.85 1.33
N LEU A 136 25.51 -6.60 1.19
CA LEU A 136 25.94 -5.78 2.31
C LEU A 136 24.80 -4.89 2.79
N PHE A 137 24.69 -4.68 4.09
CA PHE A 137 23.68 -3.78 4.65
C PHE A 137 24.17 -3.16 5.95
N LYS A 138 23.61 -2.00 6.31
CA LYS A 138 23.88 -1.34 7.60
C LYS A 138 22.81 -1.73 8.62
N ASN A 139 23.23 -1.97 9.86
CA ASN A 139 22.31 -2.07 11.01
C ASN A 139 21.50 -0.76 11.14
N ARG A 140 20.29 -0.81 11.72
CA ARG A 140 19.42 0.34 12.04
C ARG A 140 20.14 1.52 12.75
N LYS A 141 21.19 1.24 13.54
CA LYS A 141 22.05 2.23 14.21
C LYS A 141 23.13 2.84 13.28
N GLY A 142 23.23 2.40 12.04
CA GLY A 142 24.12 2.94 11.00
C GLY A 142 25.62 2.64 11.15
N SER A 143 26.05 2.10 12.29
CA SER A 143 27.47 2.07 12.67
C SER A 143 28.29 0.89 12.13
N LYS A 144 27.63 -0.22 11.75
CA LYS A 144 28.31 -1.43 11.26
C LYS A 144 27.66 -1.93 9.98
N ILE A 145 28.50 -2.29 9.01
CA ILE A 145 28.12 -2.98 7.78
C ILE A 145 28.21 -4.48 8.05
N PHE A 146 27.17 -5.21 7.65
CA PHE A 146 27.10 -6.66 7.75
C PHE A 146 27.00 -7.24 6.35
N LYS A 147 27.65 -8.38 6.16
CA LYS A 147 27.47 -9.24 4.99
C LYS A 147 26.44 -10.31 5.33
N GLY A 148 25.45 -10.50 4.47
CA GLY A 148 24.42 -11.50 4.66
C GLY A 148 23.93 -12.08 3.35
N LYS A 149 23.16 -13.16 3.44
CA LYS A 149 22.50 -13.83 2.32
C LYS A 149 21.06 -13.38 2.24
N LEU A 150 20.66 -12.92 1.06
CA LEU A 150 19.28 -12.52 0.77
C LEU A 150 18.40 -13.77 0.74
N LEU A 151 17.47 -13.90 1.68
CA LEU A 151 16.58 -15.06 1.77
C LEU A 151 15.25 -14.85 1.05
N ASP A 152 14.76 -13.62 1.05
CA ASP A 152 13.46 -13.29 0.47
C ASP A 152 13.39 -11.80 0.09
N ILE A 153 12.64 -11.49 -0.97
CA ILE A 153 12.39 -10.15 -1.49
C ILE A 153 10.89 -9.95 -1.56
N GLY A 154 10.39 -9.01 -0.78
CA GLY A 154 8.99 -8.95 -0.42
C GLY A 154 8.89 -9.13 1.09
N GLY A 155 8.72 -8.04 1.83
CA GLY A 155 8.47 -8.15 3.28
C GLY A 155 7.14 -8.81 3.58
N ASP A 156 6.66 -8.67 4.82
CA ASP A 156 5.35 -9.15 5.27
C ASP A 156 4.27 -8.88 4.22
N ASN A 157 3.98 -9.90 3.40
CA ASN A 157 2.96 -9.78 2.37
C ASN A 157 1.68 -9.44 3.12
N THR A 158 1.00 -8.39 2.65
CA THR A 158 -0.28 -8.02 3.21
C THR A 158 -1.34 -8.46 2.23
N VAL A 159 -2.39 -9.09 2.73
CA VAL A 159 -3.54 -9.46 1.92
C VAL A 159 -4.72 -8.59 2.34
N ILE A 160 -5.59 -8.27 1.39
CA ILE A 160 -6.92 -7.76 1.69
C ILE A 160 -7.83 -8.97 1.75
N ILE A 161 -8.40 -9.23 2.93
CA ILE A 161 -9.34 -10.34 3.13
C ILE A 161 -10.74 -9.76 3.30
N GLY A 162 -11.67 -10.25 2.51
CA GLY A 162 -13.11 -10.03 2.66
C GLY A 162 -13.70 -11.07 3.61
N TYR A 163 -14.42 -10.63 4.64
CA TYR A 163 -14.99 -11.51 5.66
C TYR A 163 -16.23 -10.90 6.32
N THR A 164 -17.04 -11.74 6.93
CA THR A 164 -18.19 -11.31 7.72
C THR A 164 -17.77 -11.08 9.17
N ASN A 165 -18.01 -9.88 9.71
CA ASN A 165 -17.66 -9.55 11.08
C ASN A 165 -18.66 -10.15 12.10
N LEU A 166 -18.41 -9.96 13.40
CA LEU A 166 -19.28 -10.47 14.47
C LEU A 166 -20.71 -9.91 14.45
N LYS A 167 -20.97 -8.85 13.69
CA LYS A 167 -22.31 -8.24 13.51
C LYS A 167 -23.02 -8.76 12.25
N GLY A 168 -22.45 -9.74 11.55
CA GLY A 168 -23.01 -10.25 10.30
C GLY A 168 -22.77 -9.35 9.08
N ILE A 169 -21.94 -8.30 9.20
CA ILE A 169 -21.67 -7.34 8.12
C ILE A 169 -20.42 -7.78 7.37
N TYR A 170 -20.53 -7.89 6.04
CA TYR A 170 -19.38 -8.14 5.16
C TYR A 170 -18.46 -6.92 5.10
N THR A 171 -17.17 -7.14 5.31
CA THR A 171 -16.15 -6.08 5.33
C THR A 171 -14.84 -6.60 4.74
N ALA A 172 -13.92 -5.68 4.41
CA ALA A 172 -12.58 -6.02 3.96
C ALA A 172 -11.55 -5.45 4.94
N SER A 173 -10.50 -6.21 5.25
CA SER A 173 -9.40 -5.73 6.11
C SER A 173 -8.05 -6.10 5.53
N LYS A 174 -7.09 -5.20 5.74
CA LYS A 174 -5.67 -5.47 5.47
C LYS A 174 -5.10 -6.32 6.58
N ILE A 175 -4.65 -7.51 6.24
CA ILE A 175 -4.13 -8.53 7.17
C ILE A 175 -2.71 -8.90 6.73
N PHE A 176 -1.78 -9.00 7.66
CA PHE A 176 -0.45 -9.51 7.35
C PHE A 176 -0.50 -11.03 7.17
N VAL A 177 0.27 -11.58 6.23
CA VAL A 177 0.31 -13.02 5.96
C VAL A 177 0.64 -13.85 7.20
N TRP A 178 1.47 -13.34 8.11
CA TRP A 178 1.78 -14.04 9.37
C TRP A 178 0.57 -14.15 10.33
N GLN A 179 -0.48 -13.35 10.14
CA GLN A 179 -1.74 -13.45 10.89
C GLN A 179 -2.70 -14.49 10.29
N ILE A 180 -2.41 -15.00 9.09
CA ILE A 180 -3.19 -16.06 8.47
C ILE A 180 -2.79 -17.39 9.11
N GLN A 181 -3.77 -18.03 9.73
CA GLN A 181 -3.65 -19.40 10.21
C GLN A 181 -3.77 -20.33 9.01
N ALA A 182 -2.65 -20.74 8.43
CA ALA A 182 -2.69 -21.83 7.47
C ALA A 182 -3.19 -23.10 8.17
N LYS A 183 -3.81 -24.02 7.44
CA LYS A 183 -4.05 -25.42 7.87
C LYS A 183 -2.76 -26.20 8.19
N LEU A 184 -1.60 -25.54 8.23
CA LEU A 184 -0.28 -26.13 8.32
C LEU A 184 0.20 -26.06 9.77
N LYS A 185 0.72 -27.18 10.26
CA LYS A 185 1.22 -27.36 11.64
C LYS A 185 2.44 -26.49 11.98
N ASP A 186 3.02 -25.77 11.01
CA ASP A 186 4.29 -25.06 11.14
C ASP A 186 4.21 -23.63 10.58
N SER A 187 4.57 -22.64 11.41
CA SER A 187 4.54 -21.21 11.08
C SER A 187 5.54 -20.82 9.98
N THR A 188 6.59 -21.62 9.77
CA THR A 188 7.57 -21.39 8.70
C THR A 188 7.03 -21.70 7.31
N GLN A 189 6.05 -22.61 7.20
CA GLN A 189 5.42 -22.96 5.92
C GLN A 189 4.44 -21.88 5.44
N VAL A 190 3.89 -21.07 6.36
CA VAL A 190 2.98 -19.96 6.03
C VAL A 190 3.71 -18.87 5.25
N LEU A 191 4.96 -18.58 5.62
CA LEU A 191 5.77 -17.54 4.99
C LEU A 191 6.17 -17.88 3.56
N ASN A 192 6.37 -19.17 3.27
CA ASN A 192 6.77 -19.64 1.95
C ASN A 192 5.56 -19.99 1.06
N ARG A 193 4.34 -19.96 1.59
CA ARG A 193 3.14 -20.29 0.82
C ARG A 193 2.76 -19.12 -0.07
N LYS A 194 2.65 -19.38 -1.37
CA LYS A 194 2.00 -18.49 -2.32
C LYS A 194 0.49 -18.58 -2.07
N PHE A 195 -0.09 -17.50 -1.56
CA PHE A 195 -1.53 -17.33 -1.50
C PHE A 195 -2.05 -16.92 -2.87
N GLU A 196 -3.29 -17.28 -3.19
CA GLU A 196 -3.96 -16.89 -4.42
C GLU A 196 -5.18 -16.03 -4.13
N VAL A 197 -5.50 -15.09 -5.04
CA VAL A 197 -6.74 -14.33 -4.97
C VAL A 197 -7.92 -15.28 -5.17
N GLY A 198 -8.93 -15.19 -4.31
CA GLY A 198 -10.06 -16.12 -4.24
C GLY A 198 -9.90 -17.25 -3.22
N GLU A 199 -8.71 -17.44 -2.63
CA GLU A 199 -8.50 -18.47 -1.61
C GLU A 199 -9.20 -18.12 -0.28
N THR A 200 -9.91 -19.08 0.32
CA THR A 200 -10.49 -18.94 1.66
C THR A 200 -9.46 -19.30 2.73
N VAL A 201 -9.26 -18.41 3.69
CA VAL A 201 -8.27 -18.53 4.76
C VAL A 201 -8.85 -18.18 6.12
N LYS A 202 -8.25 -18.75 7.18
CA LYS A 202 -8.51 -18.33 8.56
C LYS A 202 -7.45 -17.35 9.02
N PHE A 203 -7.81 -16.31 9.76
CA PHE A 203 -6.85 -15.30 10.22
C PHE A 203 -7.22 -14.74 11.59
N THR A 204 -6.22 -14.29 12.33
CA THR A 204 -6.41 -13.72 13.68
C THR A 204 -6.50 -12.20 13.62
N LYS A 205 -7.55 -11.63 14.20
CA LYS A 205 -7.72 -10.19 14.42
C LYS A 205 -8.00 -9.91 15.89
N TYR A 206 -7.39 -8.86 16.42
CA TYR A 206 -7.67 -8.38 17.77
C TYR A 206 -8.93 -7.52 17.75
N ILE A 207 -9.89 -7.86 18.60
CA ILE A 207 -11.09 -7.04 18.82
C ILE A 207 -10.95 -6.31 20.16
N LEU A 208 -11.48 -5.09 20.20
CA LEU A 208 -11.58 -4.33 21.44
C LEU A 208 -12.90 -4.71 22.11
N LEU A 209 -12.82 -5.24 23.32
CA LEU A 209 -13.97 -5.39 24.19
C LEU A 209 -14.03 -4.20 25.15
N PHE A 210 -15.22 -3.61 25.25
CA PHE A 210 -15.52 -2.60 26.26
C PHE A 210 -16.31 -3.30 27.37
N ASP A 211 -15.74 -3.30 28.58
CA ASP A 211 -16.48 -3.68 29.78
C ASP A 211 -17.36 -2.48 30.17
N SER A 212 -18.67 -2.67 30.17
CA SER A 212 -19.64 -1.61 30.49
C SER A 212 -19.74 -1.35 31.99
N ASP A 213 -19.30 -2.29 32.82
CA ASP A 213 -19.72 -2.34 34.23
C ASP A 213 -18.60 -1.88 35.18
N THR A 214 -17.35 -1.88 34.72
CA THR A 214 -16.21 -1.34 35.47
C THR A 214 -15.33 -0.52 34.54
N LYS A 215 -14.91 0.67 34.98
CA LYS A 215 -14.06 1.68 34.29
C LYS A 215 -13.53 1.23 32.91
N PRO A 216 -13.85 1.91 31.81
CA PRO A 216 -13.62 1.43 30.44
C PRO A 216 -12.17 1.00 30.23
N GLN A 217 -11.90 -0.29 30.39
CA GLN A 217 -10.63 -0.90 30.05
C GLN A 217 -10.78 -1.54 28.68
N VAL A 218 -9.95 -1.10 27.75
CA VAL A 218 -9.89 -1.66 26.40
C VAL A 218 -9.10 -2.95 26.50
N LYS A 219 -9.79 -4.10 26.44
CA LYS A 219 -9.14 -5.41 26.38
C LYS A 219 -9.04 -5.88 24.94
N GLU A 220 -7.82 -6.05 24.44
CA GLU A 220 -7.57 -6.66 23.14
C GLU A 220 -7.68 -8.18 23.24
N VAL A 221 -8.66 -8.78 22.55
CA VAL A 221 -8.84 -10.23 22.52
C VAL A 221 -8.61 -10.76 21.10
N PRO A 222 -7.69 -11.71 20.88
CA PRO A 222 -7.51 -12.31 19.57
C PRO A 222 -8.72 -13.18 19.22
N ARG A 223 -9.27 -12.99 18.03
CA ARG A 223 -10.36 -13.79 17.47
C ARG A 223 -9.98 -14.28 16.09
N VAL A 224 -10.33 -15.53 15.80
CA VAL A 224 -10.14 -16.14 14.48
C VAL A 224 -11.36 -15.86 13.63
N PHE A 225 -11.12 -15.39 12.41
CA PHE A 225 -12.12 -15.15 11.38
C PHE A 225 -11.80 -16.03 10.16
N GLU A 226 -12.82 -16.32 9.37
CA GLU A 226 -12.68 -16.97 8.07
C GLU A 226 -13.09 -15.97 6.98
N GLY A 227 -12.31 -15.90 5.90
CA GLY A 227 -12.57 -14.96 4.82
C GLY A 227 -11.82 -15.30 3.54
N THR A 228 -12.14 -14.60 2.46
CA THR A 228 -11.57 -14.82 1.14
C THR A 228 -10.53 -13.75 0.81
N ILE A 229 -9.39 -14.15 0.28
CA ILE A 229 -8.35 -13.22 -0.20
C ILE A 229 -8.90 -12.50 -1.42
N LEU A 230 -9.10 -11.19 -1.30
CA LEU A 230 -9.57 -10.33 -2.39
C LEU A 230 -8.41 -9.72 -3.18
N LYS A 231 -7.27 -9.49 -2.52
CA LYS A 231 -6.10 -8.84 -3.14
C LYS A 231 -4.84 -9.18 -2.37
N ILE A 232 -3.75 -9.42 -3.08
CA ILE A 232 -2.42 -9.55 -2.50
C ILE A 232 -1.67 -8.23 -2.71
N ILE A 233 -1.12 -7.67 -1.64
CA ILE A 233 -0.32 -6.45 -1.66
C ILE A 233 1.12 -6.88 -1.31
N PRO A 234 1.97 -7.10 -2.33
CA PRO A 234 3.35 -7.43 -2.10
C PRO A 234 4.05 -6.28 -1.39
N SER A 235 4.81 -6.60 -0.34
CA SER A 235 5.61 -5.61 0.39
C SER A 235 6.93 -5.38 -0.36
N ARG A 236 6.85 -4.68 -1.50
CA ARG A 236 7.93 -4.61 -2.51
C ARG A 236 9.23 -3.92 -2.08
N ASN A 237 9.29 -3.36 -0.88
CA ASN A 237 10.42 -2.55 -0.43
C ASN A 237 11.20 -3.17 0.73
N LYS A 238 10.91 -4.42 1.11
CA LYS A 238 11.62 -5.09 2.20
C LYS A 238 12.24 -6.39 1.73
N ALA A 239 13.39 -6.70 2.31
CA ALA A 239 14.15 -7.92 2.10
C ALA A 239 14.39 -8.61 3.44
N LEU A 240 14.33 -9.93 3.46
CA LEU A 240 14.77 -10.75 4.59
C LEU A 240 16.22 -11.17 4.33
N VAL A 241 17.12 -10.76 5.22
CA VAL A 241 18.55 -11.09 5.12
C VAL A 241 18.97 -11.93 6.31
N GLU A 242 19.66 -13.03 6.05
CA GLU A 242 20.33 -13.85 7.07
C GLU A 242 21.81 -13.47 7.12
N TYR A 243 22.34 -13.19 8.30
CA TYR A 243 23.74 -12.82 8.48
C TYR A 243 24.31 -13.49 9.73
N GLN A 244 25.63 -13.62 9.79
CA GLN A 244 26.34 -14.08 10.99
C GLN A 244 26.93 -12.88 11.72
N ASN A 245 26.78 -12.85 13.04
CA ASN A 245 27.43 -11.83 13.86
C ASN A 245 28.87 -12.22 14.21
N GLU A 246 29.60 -11.34 14.90
CA GLU A 246 30.99 -11.57 15.36
C GLU A 246 31.14 -12.80 16.29
N ARG A 247 30.04 -13.36 16.80
CA ARG A 247 30.03 -14.58 17.62
C ARG A 247 29.62 -15.83 16.82
N ASN A 248 29.64 -15.76 15.49
CA ASN A 248 29.19 -16.80 14.56
C ASN A 248 27.74 -17.27 14.77
N LYS A 249 26.90 -16.45 15.44
CA LYS A 249 25.47 -16.75 15.57
C LYS A 249 24.74 -16.22 14.35
N LYS A 250 23.90 -17.07 13.75
CA LYS A 250 23.01 -16.68 12.65
C LYS A 250 21.87 -15.80 13.17
N HIS A 251 21.60 -14.71 12.47
CA HIS A 251 20.50 -13.79 12.72
C HIS A 251 19.74 -13.54 11.43
N ARG A 252 18.44 -13.28 11.55
CA ARG A 252 17.58 -12.87 10.43
C ARG A 252 17.04 -11.49 10.71
N THR A 253 17.09 -10.60 9.72
CA THR A 253 16.62 -9.23 9.86
C THR A 253 15.91 -8.75 8.60
N LYS A 254 14.93 -7.88 8.79
CA LYS A 254 14.18 -7.27 7.70
C LYS A 254 14.79 -5.90 7.39
N MET A 255 15.23 -5.72 6.16
CA MET A 255 15.86 -4.50 5.66
C MET A 255 15.03 -3.87 4.56
N LEU A 256 15.17 -2.57 4.34
CA LEU A 256 14.63 -1.94 3.13
C LEU A 256 15.48 -2.38 1.94
N LEU A 257 14.87 -2.69 0.80
CA LEU A 257 15.61 -3.11 -0.40
C LEU A 257 16.62 -2.03 -0.83
N SER A 258 16.24 -0.74 -0.66
CA SER A 258 17.11 0.42 -0.93
C SER A 258 18.28 0.58 0.04
N SER A 259 18.34 -0.20 1.12
CA SER A 259 19.45 -0.19 2.09
C SER A 259 20.43 -1.34 1.90
N LEU A 260 20.13 -2.23 0.96
CA LEU A 260 21.04 -3.27 0.52
C LEU A 260 22.01 -2.70 -0.51
N ILE A 261 23.26 -3.17 -0.45
CA ILE A 261 24.31 -2.89 -1.41
C ILE A 261 24.67 -4.24 -2.02
N LYS A 262 24.52 -4.34 -3.34
CA LYS A 262 24.91 -5.51 -4.12
C LYS A 262 26.43 -5.67 -4.08
N LEU A 263 26.92 -6.87 -3.82
CA LEU A 263 28.32 -7.19 -4.04
C LEU A 263 28.48 -7.43 -5.53
N GLU A 264 29.17 -6.54 -6.24
CA GLU A 264 29.60 -6.83 -7.61
C GLU A 264 30.57 -8.00 -7.53
N ASN A 265 30.22 -9.13 -8.15
CA ASN A 265 31.19 -10.20 -8.34
C ASN A 265 32.33 -9.59 -9.16
N PRO A 266 33.59 -9.66 -8.69
CA PRO A 266 34.70 -9.29 -9.54
C PRO A 266 34.60 -10.17 -10.79
N THR A 267 34.32 -9.57 -11.94
CA THR A 267 34.40 -10.25 -13.23
C THR A 267 35.81 -10.79 -13.31
N VAL A 268 35.93 -12.12 -13.28
CA VAL A 268 37.20 -12.80 -13.55
C VAL A 268 37.44 -12.60 -15.04
N GLU A 269 38.20 -11.55 -15.38
CA GLU A 269 38.79 -11.39 -16.72
C GLU A 269 39.90 -12.41 -16.94
#